data_AF-X0Z4N8-F1
#
_entry.id   AF-X0Z4N8-F1
#
_cell.length_a   1.000
_cell.length_b   1.000
_cell.length_c   1.000
_cell.angle_alpha   90.00
_cell.angle_beta   90.00
_cell.angle_gamma   90.00
#
_symmetry.space_group_name_H-M   'P 1'
#
loop_
_entity.id
_entity.type
_entity.pdbx_description
1 polymer ?
#
loop_
_entity_poly.entity_id
_entity_poly.type
_entity_poly.pdbx_seq_one_letter_code
_entity_poly.pdbx_strand_id
1 'polypeptide(L)'
;MKSTVDLAVTYLTGAPEDIKADMTAYIGSSAGGQDLGRIRVRSGSAGEIKVSENSINWQANWYLTVVEYYEPWSVFPRIVLDGSNVPIFYKDYDILYTDQNQYLDPIVHMGPNHAGFLVTGSYCVYYSSSGSFDPTPDAPHITGSSYEWNFGDEGLVDPTGTTGQDPGYVCYLSGGFYTTELTITTDHGESFTGHRHVMVL
;
A
#
# COMPACT_ATOMS: atom_id res chain seq x y z
N MET A 1 12.91 24.53 -10.42
CA MET A 1 12.80 23.08 -10.15
C MET A 1 13.51 22.81 -8.84
N LYS A 2 12.84 22.24 -7.84
CA LYS A 2 13.56 21.64 -6.71
C LYS A 2 14.18 20.34 -7.23
N SER A 3 15.50 20.23 -7.10
CA SER A 3 16.28 19.06 -7.52
C SER A 3 16.04 17.89 -6.58
N THR A 4 16.39 16.68 -7.02
CA THR A 4 16.52 15.52 -6.13
C THR A 4 17.45 15.87 -4.96
N VAL A 5 17.04 15.48 -3.76
CA VAL A 5 17.83 15.65 -2.53
C VAL A 5 18.24 14.26 -2.08
N ASP A 6 19.51 13.94 -2.25
CA ASP A 6 20.08 12.70 -1.72
C ASP A 6 20.50 12.93 -0.27
N LEU A 7 19.95 12.12 0.64
CA LEU A 7 20.27 12.17 2.06
C LEU A 7 21.07 10.92 2.44
N ALA A 8 22.18 11.12 3.17
CA ALA A 8 22.96 10.01 3.68
C ALA A 8 22.27 9.38 4.89
N VAL A 9 21.93 8.09 4.80
CA VAL A 9 21.44 7.31 5.94
C VAL A 9 22.63 6.94 6.83
N THR A 10 22.65 7.46 8.05
CA THR A 10 23.73 7.21 9.01
C THR A 10 23.49 5.97 9.87
N TYR A 11 22.24 5.54 10.00
CA TYR A 11 21.85 4.37 10.77
C TYR A 11 20.54 3.80 10.22
N LEU A 12 20.45 2.48 10.15
CA LEU A 12 19.28 1.76 9.64
C LEU A 12 18.99 0.57 10.56
N THR A 13 17.71 0.39 10.87
CA THR A 13 17.16 -0.79 11.57
C THR A 13 15.91 -1.24 10.86
N GLY A 14 15.66 -2.56 10.86
CA GLY A 14 14.57 -3.17 10.09
C GLY A 14 15.02 -3.60 8.70
N ALA A 15 14.05 -4.02 7.89
CA ALA A 15 14.25 -4.55 6.55
C ALA A 15 13.63 -3.57 5.53
N PRO A 16 14.43 -2.73 4.86
CA PRO A 16 13.92 -1.81 3.84
C PRO A 16 13.19 -2.49 2.67
N GLU A 17 13.48 -3.77 2.43
CA GLU A 17 12.81 -4.61 1.46
C GLU A 17 11.32 -4.88 1.79
N ASP A 18 10.92 -4.73 3.06
CA ASP A 18 9.52 -4.89 3.48
C ASP A 18 8.70 -3.60 3.26
N ILE A 19 9.37 -2.50 2.89
CA ILE A 19 8.72 -1.22 2.64
C ILE A 19 7.98 -1.26 1.31
N LYS A 20 6.66 -1.22 1.38
CA LYS A 20 5.77 -1.17 0.22
C LYS A 20 5.40 0.28 -0.14
N ALA A 21 4.93 0.47 -1.37
CA ALA A 21 4.34 1.74 -1.80
C ALA A 21 3.15 2.11 -0.89
N ASP A 22 2.90 3.41 -0.75
CA ASP A 22 1.82 4.02 0.03
C ASP A 22 1.86 3.81 1.56
N MET A 23 2.85 3.09 2.08
CA MET A 23 3.15 3.07 3.51
C MET A 23 3.44 4.48 4.03
N THR A 24 3.16 4.71 5.31
CA THR A 24 3.40 5.97 5.99
C THR A 24 4.79 5.99 6.63
N ALA A 25 5.54 7.05 6.39
CA ALA A 25 6.77 7.34 7.09
C ALA A 25 6.58 8.51 8.06
N TYR A 26 6.85 8.26 9.35
CA TYR A 26 6.95 9.30 10.36
C TYR A 26 8.30 10.00 10.28
N ILE A 27 8.28 11.31 10.50
CA ILE A 27 9.46 12.17 10.52
C ILE A 27 9.59 12.72 11.93
N GLY A 28 10.71 12.44 12.59
CA GLY A 28 10.89 12.78 13.98
C GLY A 28 12.28 13.28 14.36
N SER A 29 12.34 14.01 15.48
CA SER A 29 13.60 14.39 16.14
C SER A 29 14.22 13.25 16.96
N SER A 30 13.51 12.13 17.10
CA SER A 30 13.94 10.90 17.76
C SER A 30 13.44 9.66 17.02
N ALA A 31 14.06 8.50 17.25
CA ALA A 31 13.67 7.24 16.62
C ALA A 31 12.20 6.89 16.95
N GLY A 32 11.39 6.60 15.92
CA GLY A 32 9.95 6.36 16.05
C GLY A 32 9.10 7.61 16.27
N GLY A 33 9.70 8.80 16.37
CA GLY A 33 8.99 10.06 16.53
C GLY A 33 8.28 10.51 15.26
N GLN A 34 7.19 11.27 15.44
CA GLN A 34 6.39 11.89 14.37
C GLN A 34 6.24 13.41 14.54
N ASP A 35 7.06 14.01 15.41
CA ASP A 35 6.95 15.42 15.82
C ASP A 35 7.25 16.43 14.71
N LEU A 36 7.96 16.00 13.66
CA LEU A 36 8.30 16.85 12.51
C LEU A 36 7.35 16.64 11.33
N GLY A 37 6.52 15.59 11.38
CA GLY A 37 5.48 15.32 10.42
C GLY A 37 5.49 13.88 9.91
N ARG A 38 4.88 13.71 8.75
CA ARG A 38 4.68 12.42 8.11
C ARG A 38 4.68 12.57 6.59
N ILE A 39 5.04 11.50 5.89
CA ILE A 39 5.09 11.49 4.43
C ILE A 39 4.76 10.11 3.87
N ARG A 40 4.12 10.10 2.70
CA ARG A 40 3.85 8.87 1.94
C ARG A 40 5.12 8.33 1.30
N VAL A 41 5.42 7.07 1.56
CA VAL A 41 6.46 6.30 0.88
C VAL A 41 5.96 5.87 -0.49
N ARG A 42 6.82 5.95 -1.51
CA ARG A 42 6.51 5.55 -2.89
C ARG A 42 7.16 4.22 -3.24
N SER A 43 8.33 3.94 -2.68
CA SER A 43 8.99 2.64 -2.77
C SER A 43 10.09 2.53 -1.73
N GLY A 44 10.42 1.30 -1.32
CA GLY A 44 11.63 0.99 -0.57
C GLY A 44 12.43 -0.13 -1.22
N SER A 45 13.73 -0.10 -1.00
CA SER A 45 14.68 -1.14 -1.36
C SER A 45 15.85 -1.09 -0.38
N ALA A 46 16.72 -2.09 -0.42
CA ALA A 46 17.90 -2.15 0.45
C ALA A 46 18.80 -0.90 0.38
N GLY A 47 18.77 -0.14 -0.73
CA GLY A 47 19.63 1.04 -0.93
C GLY A 47 18.89 2.38 -1.00
N GLU A 48 17.57 2.40 -1.09
CA GLU A 48 16.82 3.63 -1.37
C GLU A 48 15.39 3.55 -0.81
N ILE A 49 14.96 4.62 -0.16
CA ILE A 49 13.55 4.87 0.15
C ILE A 49 13.13 6.13 -0.62
N LYS A 50 12.16 5.98 -1.52
CA LYS A 50 11.56 7.10 -2.23
C LYS A 50 10.32 7.54 -1.47
N VAL A 51 10.22 8.84 -1.20
CA VAL A 51 9.03 9.46 -0.60
C VAL A 51 8.36 10.39 -1.60
N SER A 52 7.13 10.80 -1.31
CA SER A 52 6.37 11.71 -2.17
C SER A 52 7.05 13.08 -2.29
N GLU A 53 6.75 13.79 -3.38
CA GLU A 53 7.23 15.16 -3.56
C GLU A 53 6.79 16.03 -2.38
N ASN A 54 7.74 16.79 -1.82
CA ASN A 54 7.52 17.52 -0.59
C ASN A 54 8.35 18.81 -0.54
N SER A 55 7.95 19.71 0.35
CA SER A 55 8.67 20.96 0.61
C SER A 55 9.46 20.93 1.92
N ILE A 56 9.76 19.74 2.44
CA ILE A 56 10.42 19.55 3.73
C ILE A 56 11.88 20.00 3.61
N ASN A 57 12.33 20.83 4.56
CA ASN A 57 13.72 21.23 4.67
C ASN A 57 14.48 20.22 5.54
N TRP A 58 14.81 19.07 4.94
CA TRP A 58 15.50 17.97 5.62
C TRP A 58 16.75 18.43 6.37
N GLN A 59 16.85 18.06 7.64
CA GLN A 59 18.02 18.36 8.49
C GLN A 59 18.75 17.09 8.87
N ALA A 60 20.04 17.23 9.19
CA ALA A 60 20.80 16.14 9.78
C ALA A 60 20.20 15.71 11.13
N ASN A 61 20.35 14.42 11.46
CA ASN A 61 19.86 13.78 12.69
C ASN A 61 18.34 13.69 12.82
N TRP A 62 17.59 13.83 11.72
CA TRP A 62 16.17 13.45 11.69
C TRP A 62 16.02 11.96 11.46
N TYR A 63 14.94 11.41 11.99
CA TYR A 63 14.59 10.01 11.89
C TYR A 63 13.42 9.84 10.93
N LEU A 64 13.53 8.85 10.04
CA LEU A 64 12.43 8.37 9.21
C LEU A 64 12.03 6.99 9.73
N THR A 65 10.78 6.82 10.14
CA THR A 65 10.25 5.54 10.61
C THR A 65 9.10 5.13 9.71
N VAL A 66 9.32 4.12 8.87
CA VAL A 66 8.26 3.55 8.03
C VAL A 66 7.46 2.57 8.87
N VAL A 67 6.15 2.73 8.84
CA VAL A 67 5.19 1.85 9.51
C VAL A 67 4.27 1.23 8.46
N GLU A 68 3.84 0.00 8.70
CA GLU A 68 2.80 -0.67 7.91
C GLU A 68 1.43 -0.03 8.23
N TYR A 69 1.27 1.22 7.81
CA TYR A 69 0.08 2.01 7.98
C TYR A 69 -0.18 2.82 6.72
N TYR A 70 -1.39 2.67 6.18
CA TYR A 70 -1.81 3.23 4.89
C TYR A 70 -2.85 4.31 5.12
N GLU A 71 -2.40 5.56 5.19
CA GLU A 71 -3.28 6.72 5.37
C GLU A 71 -3.86 7.19 4.04
N PRO A 72 -5.05 7.84 4.04
CA PRO A 72 -5.51 8.58 2.89
C PRO A 72 -4.56 9.74 2.57
N TRP A 73 -3.66 9.52 1.61
CA TRP A 73 -2.70 10.53 1.18
C TRP A 73 -3.23 11.34 0.00
N SER A 74 -3.06 12.66 0.08
CA SER A 74 -3.28 13.53 -1.08
C SER A 74 -2.10 13.41 -2.04
N VAL A 75 -2.38 13.00 -3.28
CA VAL A 75 -1.40 12.96 -4.36
C VAL A 75 -1.60 14.20 -5.24
N PHE A 76 -0.70 15.18 -5.08
CA PHE A 76 -0.78 16.43 -5.83
C PHE A 76 -0.22 16.25 -7.24
N PRO A 77 -0.97 16.60 -8.29
CA PRO A 77 -0.51 16.38 -9.64
C PRO A 77 0.61 17.37 -10.00
N ARG A 78 1.63 16.88 -10.70
CA ARG A 78 2.60 17.71 -11.41
C ARG A 78 2.18 17.85 -12.86
N ILE A 79 2.05 19.09 -13.32
CA ILE A 79 1.65 19.41 -14.70
C ILE A 79 2.86 19.98 -15.43
N VAL A 80 3.22 19.37 -16.55
CA VAL A 80 4.28 19.86 -17.45
C VAL A 80 3.75 19.92 -18.87
N LEU A 81 4.36 20.73 -19.72
CA LEU A 81 4.03 20.78 -21.15
C LEU A 81 4.97 19.86 -21.92
N ASP A 82 4.42 19.10 -22.87
CA ASP A 82 5.22 18.36 -23.86
C ASP A 82 5.84 19.30 -24.91
N GLY A 83 6.56 18.73 -25.89
CA GLY A 83 7.16 19.50 -26.98
C GLY A 83 6.16 20.22 -27.91
N SER A 84 4.87 19.93 -27.79
CA SER A 84 3.77 20.52 -28.56
C SER A 84 2.88 21.45 -27.70
N ASN A 85 3.30 21.77 -26.47
CA ASN A 85 2.52 22.53 -25.48
C ASN A 85 1.23 21.85 -25.01
N VAL A 86 1.17 20.52 -25.04
CA VAL A 86 0.08 19.74 -24.47
C VAL A 86 0.42 19.42 -23.01
N PRO A 87 -0.49 19.67 -22.04
CA PRO A 87 -0.24 19.35 -20.64
C PRO A 87 -0.24 17.84 -20.38
N ILE A 88 0.83 17.36 -19.76
CA ILE A 88 0.95 16.01 -19.20
C ILE A 88 0.79 16.12 -17.68
N PHE A 89 -0.12 15.32 -17.14
CA PHE A 89 -0.44 15.26 -15.71
C PHE A 89 0.19 14.02 -15.09
N TYR A 90 1.14 14.23 -14.19
CA TYR A 90 1.75 13.18 -13.39
C TYR A 90 1.11 13.16 -12.00
N LYS A 91 0.76 11.98 -11.51
CA LYS A 91 0.48 11.77 -10.08
C LYS A 91 1.80 11.75 -9.31
N ASP A 92 2.73 10.93 -9.80
CA ASP A 92 4.13 10.85 -9.39
C ASP A 92 5.02 11.06 -10.62
N TYR A 93 5.97 11.99 -10.54
CA TYR A 93 6.68 12.51 -11.73
C TYR A 93 7.63 11.52 -12.41
N ASP A 94 8.06 10.49 -11.66
CA ASP A 94 8.98 9.44 -12.10
C ASP A 94 8.25 8.18 -12.57
N ILE A 95 6.92 8.17 -12.52
CA ILE A 95 6.08 7.15 -13.13
C ILE A 95 5.71 7.64 -14.53
N LEU A 96 6.03 6.84 -15.54
CA LEU A 96 5.69 7.15 -16.92
C LEU A 96 4.16 7.09 -17.08
N TYR A 97 3.61 8.16 -17.66
CA TYR A 97 2.21 8.14 -18.08
C TYR A 97 2.05 7.24 -19.31
N THR A 98 1.16 6.26 -19.21
CA THR A 98 0.78 5.35 -20.28
C THR A 98 -0.70 5.58 -20.61
N ASP A 99 -1.57 5.22 -19.68
CA ASP A 99 -3.00 5.05 -19.85
C ASP A 99 -3.79 5.23 -18.54
N GLN A 100 -3.20 5.81 -17.50
CA GLN A 100 -3.81 5.93 -16.17
C GLN A 100 -5.08 6.81 -16.10
N ASN A 101 -5.44 7.52 -17.18
CA ASN A 101 -6.75 8.21 -17.29
C ASN A 101 -7.73 7.49 -18.24
N GLN A 102 -7.32 6.36 -18.82
CA GLN A 102 -8.11 5.51 -19.69
C GLN A 102 -8.50 4.23 -18.94
N TYR A 103 -7.52 3.53 -18.37
CA TYR A 103 -7.71 2.39 -17.50
C TYR A 103 -7.39 2.83 -16.07
N LEU A 104 -8.33 2.59 -15.17
CA LEU A 104 -8.24 3.02 -13.78
C LEU A 104 -7.92 1.83 -12.89
N ASP A 105 -7.23 2.10 -11.78
CA ASP A 105 -7.00 1.11 -10.75
C ASP A 105 -8.34 0.55 -10.23
N PRO A 106 -8.43 -0.78 -10.00
CA PRO A 106 -9.62 -1.37 -9.43
C PRO A 106 -9.84 -0.90 -7.99
N ILE A 107 -11.09 -0.80 -7.58
CA ILE A 107 -11.47 -0.54 -6.20
C ILE A 107 -11.65 -1.89 -5.49
N VAL A 108 -10.75 -2.15 -4.54
CA VAL A 108 -10.70 -3.38 -3.76
C VAL A 108 -11.61 -3.27 -2.54
N HIS A 109 -12.49 -4.26 -2.36
CA HIS A 109 -13.37 -4.38 -1.21
C HIS A 109 -13.26 -5.78 -0.59
N MET A 110 -12.84 -5.84 0.68
CA MET A 110 -12.63 -7.09 1.43
C MET A 110 -13.56 -7.24 2.65
N GLY A 111 -14.56 -6.36 2.78
CA GLY A 111 -15.39 -6.25 3.99
C GLY A 111 -14.72 -5.51 5.15
N PRO A 112 -15.39 -5.45 6.32
CA PRO A 112 -14.96 -4.61 7.45
C PRO A 112 -13.81 -5.23 8.26
N ASN A 113 -13.02 -4.43 8.97
CA ASN A 113 -12.00 -4.94 9.90
C ASN A 113 -12.60 -5.87 10.98
N HIS A 114 -11.80 -6.80 11.51
CA HIS A 114 -12.22 -7.75 12.55
C HIS A 114 -11.38 -7.63 13.84
N ALA A 115 -12.02 -7.92 14.96
CA ALA A 115 -11.35 -8.16 16.23
C ALA A 115 -12.01 -9.37 16.92
N GLY A 116 -11.21 -10.29 17.46
CA GLY A 116 -11.70 -11.51 18.08
C GLY A 116 -10.74 -12.13 19.08
N PHE A 117 -11.15 -13.26 19.64
CA PHE A 117 -10.34 -14.04 20.58
C PHE A 117 -10.10 -15.44 20.02
N LEU A 118 -8.94 -16.02 20.33
CA LEU A 118 -8.69 -17.44 20.10
C LEU A 118 -9.63 -18.27 20.99
N VAL A 119 -10.59 -18.92 20.37
CA VAL A 119 -11.45 -19.90 21.05
C VAL A 119 -11.02 -21.27 20.57
N THR A 120 -10.62 -22.14 21.49
CA THR A 120 -10.12 -23.49 21.16
C THR A 120 -8.88 -23.51 20.25
N GLY A 121 -8.10 -22.42 20.24
CA GLY A 121 -6.84 -22.33 19.49
C GLY A 121 -6.96 -21.70 18.10
N SER A 122 -8.14 -21.23 17.69
CA SER A 122 -8.27 -20.45 16.44
C SER A 122 -9.36 -19.37 16.50
N TYR A 123 -9.26 -18.42 15.57
CA TYR A 123 -10.30 -17.44 15.27
C TYR A 123 -10.43 -17.30 13.76
N CYS A 124 -11.62 -17.54 13.20
CA CYS A 124 -11.80 -17.54 11.74
C CYS A 124 -12.61 -16.33 11.27
N VAL A 125 -12.16 -15.73 10.17
CA VAL A 125 -12.78 -14.57 9.51
C VAL A 125 -13.16 -14.97 8.09
N TYR A 126 -14.33 -14.54 7.62
CA TYR A 126 -14.77 -14.76 6.25
C TYR A 126 -14.24 -13.66 5.32
N TYR A 127 -13.70 -14.07 4.18
CA TYR A 127 -13.14 -13.23 3.13
C TYR A 127 -13.82 -13.47 1.79
N SER A 128 -14.11 -12.36 1.11
CA SER A 128 -14.67 -12.31 -0.23
C SER A 128 -14.23 -10.99 -0.86
N SER A 129 -14.08 -10.99 -2.18
CA SER A 129 -13.86 -9.77 -2.97
C SER A 129 -15.18 -9.09 -3.37
N SER A 130 -16.32 -9.60 -2.91
CA SER A 130 -17.64 -9.05 -3.22
C SER A 130 -17.72 -7.56 -2.90
N GLY A 131 -18.21 -6.80 -3.89
CA GLY A 131 -18.27 -5.34 -3.85
C GLY A 131 -17.04 -4.64 -4.45
N SER A 132 -15.97 -5.38 -4.79
CA SER A 132 -14.87 -4.83 -5.59
C SER A 132 -15.37 -4.51 -6.99
N PHE A 133 -14.85 -3.45 -7.61
CA PHE A 133 -15.24 -3.04 -8.96
C PHE A 133 -14.13 -2.31 -9.69
N ASP A 134 -14.16 -2.38 -11.01
CA ASP A 134 -13.30 -1.59 -11.89
C ASP A 134 -14.05 -0.31 -12.28
N PRO A 135 -13.54 0.89 -11.94
CA PRO A 135 -14.17 2.16 -12.31
C PRO A 135 -13.90 2.60 -13.76
N THR A 136 -13.11 1.85 -14.52
CA THR A 136 -12.81 2.10 -15.93
C THR A 136 -14.10 2.25 -16.76
N PRO A 137 -14.27 3.36 -17.51
CA PRO A 137 -15.41 3.54 -18.40
C PRO A 137 -15.55 2.37 -19.38
N ASP A 138 -16.78 1.93 -19.63
CA ASP A 138 -17.11 0.82 -20.53
C ASP A 138 -16.59 -0.57 -20.11
N ALA A 139 -15.97 -0.72 -18.93
CA ALA A 139 -15.52 -1.99 -18.35
C ALA A 139 -15.98 -2.19 -16.89
N PRO A 140 -17.31 -2.22 -16.59
CA PRO A 140 -17.81 -2.12 -15.21
C PRO A 140 -17.62 -3.37 -14.32
N HIS A 141 -16.72 -4.30 -14.64
CA HIS A 141 -16.63 -5.55 -13.88
C HIS A 141 -15.19 -6.00 -13.67
N ILE A 142 -14.90 -6.47 -12.45
CA ILE A 142 -13.75 -7.32 -12.10
C ILE A 142 -13.84 -8.73 -12.75
N THR A 143 -14.55 -8.85 -13.87
CA THR A 143 -14.70 -10.10 -14.62
C THR A 143 -13.42 -10.36 -15.38
N GLY A 144 -12.85 -11.55 -15.24
CA GLY A 144 -11.57 -11.89 -15.87
C GLY A 144 -10.35 -11.33 -15.13
N SER A 145 -10.55 -10.61 -14.02
CA SER A 145 -9.48 -10.18 -13.13
C SER A 145 -8.84 -11.36 -12.41
N SER A 146 -7.57 -11.21 -12.03
CA SER A 146 -6.88 -12.12 -11.11
C SER A 146 -6.84 -11.56 -9.69
N TYR A 147 -6.75 -12.48 -8.73
CA TYR A 147 -6.78 -12.18 -7.29
C TYR A 147 -5.53 -12.77 -6.65
N GLU A 148 -4.94 -12.03 -5.72
CA GLU A 148 -3.86 -12.50 -4.87
C GLU A 148 -4.13 -12.04 -3.44
N TRP A 149 -4.47 -13.00 -2.59
CA TRP A 149 -4.70 -12.78 -1.17
C TRP A 149 -3.46 -13.18 -0.36
N ASN A 150 -3.11 -12.32 0.59
CA ASN A 150 -2.14 -12.62 1.66
C ASN A 150 -2.83 -12.33 3.01
N PHE A 151 -2.95 -13.34 3.87
CA PHE A 151 -3.65 -13.23 5.15
C PHE A 151 -2.73 -13.02 6.35
N GLY A 152 -1.41 -13.14 6.16
CA GLY A 152 -0.39 -13.03 7.21
C GLY A 152 0.68 -14.13 7.12
N ASP A 153 1.53 -14.20 8.14
CA ASP A 153 2.72 -15.04 8.14
C ASP A 153 2.43 -16.55 8.21
N GLU A 154 3.37 -17.32 7.66
CA GLU A 154 3.33 -18.78 7.68
C GLU A 154 3.26 -19.37 9.09
N GLY A 155 2.36 -20.32 9.29
CA GLY A 155 2.15 -21.02 10.56
C GLY A 155 1.31 -20.27 11.59
N LEU A 156 0.96 -19.00 11.33
CA LEU A 156 0.06 -18.21 12.19
C LEU A 156 -1.36 -18.11 11.62
N VAL A 157 -1.53 -18.38 10.33
CA VAL A 157 -2.79 -18.29 9.60
C VAL A 157 -2.92 -19.50 8.66
N ASP A 158 -4.13 -20.05 8.53
CA ASP A 158 -4.45 -21.13 7.61
C ASP A 158 -5.72 -20.79 6.79
N PRO A 159 -5.61 -20.66 5.45
CA PRO A 159 -4.37 -20.59 4.66
C PRO A 159 -3.63 -19.25 4.85
N THR A 160 -2.37 -19.20 4.42
CA THR A 160 -1.56 -17.96 4.44
C THR A 160 -1.84 -17.05 3.24
N GLY A 161 -2.32 -17.63 2.13
CA GLY A 161 -2.71 -16.90 0.93
C GLY A 161 -3.48 -17.77 -0.05
N THR A 162 -4.08 -17.15 -1.06
CA THR A 162 -4.79 -17.85 -2.14
C THR A 162 -4.99 -16.94 -3.36
N THR A 163 -5.24 -17.54 -4.53
CA THR A 163 -5.61 -16.83 -5.75
C THR A 163 -7.11 -16.92 -6.08
N GLY A 164 -7.89 -17.55 -5.19
CA GLY A 164 -9.35 -17.61 -5.33
C GLY A 164 -10.00 -16.25 -5.15
N GLN A 165 -11.00 -15.94 -5.98
CA GLN A 165 -11.78 -14.71 -5.88
C GLN A 165 -12.45 -14.53 -4.50
N ASP A 166 -12.99 -15.61 -3.96
CA ASP A 166 -13.65 -15.67 -2.65
C ASP A 166 -13.04 -16.79 -1.80
N PRO A 167 -12.04 -16.47 -0.94
CA PRO A 167 -11.34 -17.45 -0.10
C PRO A 167 -12.25 -18.19 0.87
N GLY A 168 -13.33 -17.54 1.33
CA GLY A 168 -14.19 -18.08 2.39
C GLY A 168 -13.57 -17.88 3.77
N TYR A 169 -13.67 -18.88 4.65
CA TYR A 169 -13.12 -18.79 6.00
C TYR A 169 -11.61 -19.00 6.01
N VAL A 170 -10.91 -18.06 6.64
CA VAL A 170 -9.48 -18.11 6.95
C VAL A 170 -9.32 -18.06 8.46
N CYS A 171 -8.49 -18.94 9.03
CA CYS A 171 -8.36 -19.10 10.46
C CYS A 171 -6.99 -18.64 10.97
N TYR A 172 -7.01 -17.74 11.95
CA TYR A 172 -5.85 -17.28 12.70
C TYR A 172 -5.59 -18.22 13.87
N LEU A 173 -4.37 -18.73 13.98
CA LEU A 173 -3.95 -19.77 14.93
C LEU A 173 -3.17 -19.20 16.13
N SER A 174 -2.82 -17.91 16.08
CA SER A 174 -2.14 -17.18 17.15
C SER A 174 -2.84 -15.85 17.42
N GLY A 175 -2.65 -15.32 18.63
CA GLY A 175 -2.96 -13.92 18.92
C GLY A 175 -1.96 -13.02 18.20
N GLY A 176 -2.40 -11.84 17.79
CA GLY A 176 -1.60 -10.89 17.04
C GLY A 176 -2.42 -9.83 16.31
N PHE A 177 -1.70 -8.93 15.66
CA PHE A 177 -2.24 -7.99 14.69
C PHE A 177 -1.83 -8.45 13.29
N TYR A 178 -2.80 -8.54 12.40
CA TYR A 178 -2.61 -9.02 11.04
C TYR A 178 -3.15 -7.97 10.06
N THR A 179 -2.42 -7.79 8.96
CA THR A 179 -2.86 -7.01 7.80
C THR A 179 -3.12 -7.99 6.67
N THR A 180 -4.38 -8.19 6.32
CA THR A 180 -4.74 -8.90 5.09
C THR A 180 -4.57 -7.97 3.91
N GLU A 181 -3.95 -8.48 2.85
CA GLU A 181 -3.79 -7.81 1.57
C GLU A 181 -4.57 -8.57 0.50
N LEU A 182 -5.28 -7.82 -0.35
CA LEU A 182 -5.84 -8.33 -1.59
C LEU A 182 -5.35 -7.46 -2.74
N THR A 183 -4.57 -8.05 -3.63
CA THR A 183 -4.27 -7.46 -4.93
C THR A 183 -5.27 -7.98 -5.96
N ILE A 184 -5.98 -7.05 -6.61
CA ILE A 184 -6.77 -7.35 -7.81
C ILE A 184 -6.02 -6.77 -9.00
N THR A 185 -5.84 -7.59 -10.03
CA THR A 185 -5.35 -7.14 -11.35
C THR A 185 -6.46 -7.31 -12.36
N THR A 186 -6.86 -6.21 -13.02
CA THR A 186 -7.91 -6.20 -14.03
C THR A 186 -7.46 -6.94 -15.30
N ASP A 187 -8.40 -7.26 -16.17
CA ASP A 187 -8.12 -7.85 -17.48
C ASP A 187 -7.36 -6.88 -18.42
N HIS A 188 -7.34 -5.59 -18.09
CA HIS A 188 -6.55 -4.55 -18.75
C HIS A 188 -5.13 -4.40 -18.17
N GLY A 189 -4.82 -5.08 -17.05
CA GLY A 189 -3.50 -5.10 -16.42
C GLY A 189 -3.32 -4.11 -15.25
N GLU A 190 -4.27 -3.21 -15.02
CA GLU A 190 -4.24 -2.31 -13.87
C GLU A 190 -4.43 -3.06 -12.57
N SER A 191 -3.70 -2.66 -11.53
CA SER A 191 -3.64 -3.40 -10.28
C SER A 191 -3.73 -2.49 -9.07
N PHE A 192 -4.48 -2.93 -8.06
CA PHE A 192 -4.54 -2.25 -6.77
C PHE A 192 -4.52 -3.25 -5.63
N THR A 193 -3.81 -2.90 -4.56
CA THR A 193 -3.77 -3.68 -3.32
C THR A 193 -4.59 -2.99 -2.25
N GLY A 194 -5.65 -3.64 -1.79
CA GLY A 194 -6.39 -3.21 -0.61
C GLY A 194 -5.80 -3.81 0.67
N HIS A 195 -6.02 -3.13 1.80
CA HIS A 195 -5.61 -3.59 3.13
C HIS A 195 -6.81 -3.71 4.07
N ARG A 196 -6.86 -4.79 4.88
CA ARG A 196 -7.88 -5.04 5.91
C ARG A 196 -7.20 -5.51 7.20
N HIS A 197 -7.57 -4.93 8.33
CA HIS A 197 -6.95 -5.26 9.61
C HIS A 197 -7.74 -6.30 10.40
N VAL A 198 -7.01 -7.25 10.98
CA VAL A 198 -7.55 -8.26 11.90
C VAL A 198 -6.74 -8.27 13.19
N MET A 199 -7.43 -8.19 14.32
CA MET A 199 -6.84 -8.31 15.65
C MET A 199 -7.34 -9.59 16.32
N VAL A 200 -6.42 -10.41 16.82
CA VAL A 200 -6.75 -11.65 17.55
C VAL A 200 -6.08 -11.63 18.92
N LEU A 201 -6.87 -11.94 19.95
CA LEU A 201 -6.47 -11.93 21.36
C LEU A 201 -6.49 -13.32 22.01
#